data_AF-A0A329SCE1-F1
#
_entry.id   AF-A0A329SCE1-F1
#
_cell.length_a   1.000
_cell.length_b   1.000
_cell.length_c   1.000
_cell.angle_alpha   90.00
_cell.angle_beta   90.00
_cell.angle_gamma   90.00
#
_symmetry.space_group_name_H-M   'P 1'
#
loop_
_entity.id
_entity.type
_entity.pdbx_description
1 polymer ?
#
loop_
_entity_poly.entity_id
_entity_poly.type
_entity_poly.pdbx_seq_one_letter_code
_entity_poly.pdbx_strand_id
1 'polypeptide(L)'
;MTDEKVFTPRRVPQGRSDAAIYFQKTMENCFATLLYEHLLIWIDDLLLYAADIDTYLDKLAELFSLLNDFGSKLSTKKTSIYQTEVKWCGKVFNGQGIKYDPERINSLRTLPYPATACELQQFVCAIIWMRESIFDFAG
;
A
#
# COMPACT_ATOMS: atom_id res chain seq x y z
N MET A 1 -19.97 24.16 6.15
CA MET A 1 -21.22 23.81 6.86
C MET A 1 -22.34 24.20 5.93
N THR A 2 -23.22 23.28 5.56
CA THR A 2 -24.44 23.61 4.79
C THR A 2 -25.59 23.67 5.77
N ASP A 3 -26.17 24.86 5.87
CA ASP A 3 -27.34 25.14 6.68
C ASP A 3 -28.56 24.37 6.14
N GLU A 4 -29.24 23.65 7.04
CA GLU A 4 -30.61 23.09 6.91
C GLU A 4 -30.88 21.78 6.12
N LYS A 5 -29.90 21.04 5.60
CA LYS A 5 -30.19 19.72 4.95
C LYS A 5 -29.29 18.57 5.42
N VAL A 6 -29.93 17.43 5.73
CA VAL A 6 -29.24 16.17 6.06
C VAL A 6 -28.96 15.40 4.77
N PHE A 7 -27.70 15.03 4.55
CA PHE A 7 -27.28 14.21 3.43
C PHE A 7 -26.65 12.91 3.94
N THR A 8 -27.02 11.79 3.33
CA THR A 8 -26.45 10.47 3.65
C THR A 8 -25.60 9.97 2.46
N PRO A 9 -24.34 9.58 2.69
CA PRO A 9 -23.49 9.09 1.62
C PRO A 9 -23.98 7.71 1.11
N ARG A 10 -23.89 7.50 -0.21
CA ARG A 10 -24.18 6.21 -0.88
C ARG A 10 -22.94 5.35 -1.11
N ARG A 11 -21.79 5.81 -0.63
CA ARG A 11 -20.48 5.15 -0.72
C ARG A 11 -19.83 5.19 0.66
N VAL A 12 -18.86 4.32 0.89
CA VAL A 12 -18.11 4.30 2.15
C VAL A 12 -17.40 5.66 2.33
N PRO A 13 -17.68 6.39 3.42
CA PRO A 13 -17.06 7.69 3.66
C PRO A 13 -15.61 7.52 4.11
N GLN A 14 -14.74 8.43 3.67
CA GLN A 14 -13.36 8.50 4.16
C GLN A 14 -13.32 8.94 5.63
N GLY A 15 -12.33 8.46 6.38
CA GLY A 15 -12.14 8.83 7.79
C GLY A 15 -12.98 8.02 8.78
N ARG A 16 -13.80 7.08 8.31
CA ARG A 16 -14.42 6.07 9.17
C ARG A 16 -13.41 4.99 9.57
N SER A 17 -13.46 4.56 10.83
CA SER A 17 -12.52 3.59 11.40
C SER A 17 -12.53 2.23 10.71
N ASP A 18 -13.68 1.82 10.17
CA ASP A 18 -13.91 0.55 9.48
C ASP A 18 -13.76 0.65 7.95
N ALA A 19 -13.69 1.86 7.40
CA ALA A 19 -13.67 2.09 5.96
C ALA A 19 -12.48 1.39 5.26
N ALA A 20 -11.29 1.43 5.88
CA ALA A 20 -10.09 0.81 5.33
C ALA A 20 -10.20 -0.72 5.26
N ILE A 21 -10.73 -1.34 6.33
CA ILE A 21 -10.93 -2.79 6.40
C ILE A 21 -11.98 -3.24 5.38
N TYR A 22 -13.08 -2.50 5.28
CA TYR A 22 -14.10 -2.77 4.27
C TYR A 22 -13.52 -2.67 2.85
N PHE A 23 -12.72 -1.64 2.58
CA PHE A 23 -12.10 -1.45 1.28
C PHE A 23 -11.10 -2.57 0.95
N GLN A 24 -10.19 -2.89 1.89
CA GLN A 24 -9.27 -4.02 1.77
C GLN A 24 -10.03 -5.30 1.39
N LYS A 25 -11.08 -5.64 2.16
CA LYS A 25 -11.82 -6.89 1.93
C LYS A 25 -12.53 -6.90 0.58
N THR A 26 -13.06 -5.75 0.18
CA THR A 26 -13.71 -5.60 -1.13
C THR A 26 -12.69 -5.82 -2.26
N MET A 27 -11.51 -5.20 -2.18
CA MET A 27 -10.46 -5.33 -3.19
C MET A 27 -9.94 -6.78 -3.26
N GLU A 28 -9.69 -7.43 -2.12
CA GLU A 28 -9.31 -8.85 -2.08
C GLU A 28 -10.34 -9.75 -2.77
N ASN A 29 -11.63 -9.51 -2.57
CA ASN A 29 -12.68 -10.28 -3.21
C ASN A 29 -12.74 -10.02 -4.74
N CYS A 30 -12.57 -8.77 -5.18
CA CYS A 30 -12.59 -8.41 -6.59
C CYS A 30 -11.41 -9.03 -7.37
N PHE A 31 -10.23 -9.11 -6.76
CA PHE A 31 -9.02 -9.60 -7.42
C PHE A 31 -8.55 -10.96 -6.90
N ALA A 32 -9.49 -11.75 -6.36
CA ALA A 32 -9.17 -13.03 -5.73
C ALA A 32 -8.42 -14.01 -6.66
N THR A 33 -8.61 -13.92 -7.98
CA THR A 33 -7.92 -14.77 -8.96
C THR A 33 -6.42 -14.45 -9.11
N LEU A 34 -6.01 -13.24 -8.75
CA LEU A 34 -4.61 -12.78 -8.84
C LEU A 34 -3.93 -12.70 -7.47
N LEU A 35 -4.73 -12.66 -6.40
CA LEU A 35 -4.25 -12.37 -5.04
C LEU A 35 -3.24 -13.42 -4.56
N TYR A 36 -2.09 -12.96 -4.08
CA TYR A 36 -0.96 -13.77 -3.58
C TYR A 36 -0.25 -14.67 -4.61
N GLU A 37 -0.75 -14.75 -5.85
CA GLU A 37 -0.04 -15.39 -6.96
C GLU A 37 0.71 -14.38 -7.80
N HIS A 38 0.03 -13.30 -8.21
CA HIS A 38 0.55 -12.25 -9.08
C HIS A 38 0.22 -10.83 -8.61
N LEU A 39 -0.60 -10.68 -7.57
CA LEU A 39 -1.06 -9.40 -7.07
C LEU A 39 -1.01 -9.36 -5.53
N LEU A 40 -0.38 -8.32 -4.99
CA LEU A 40 -0.51 -7.93 -3.59
C LEU A 40 -1.37 -6.67 -3.48
N ILE A 41 -2.17 -6.62 -2.41
CA ILE A 41 -3.13 -5.53 -2.15
C ILE A 41 -2.90 -5.01 -0.74
N TRP A 42 -2.73 -3.69 -0.64
CA TRP A 42 -2.71 -2.98 0.63
C TRP A 42 -3.60 -1.74 0.57
N ILE A 43 -4.79 -1.86 1.14
CA ILE A 43 -5.89 -0.91 1.11
C ILE A 43 -6.19 -0.50 -0.34
N ASP A 44 -5.67 0.63 -0.79
CA ASP A 44 -5.83 1.20 -2.13
C ASP A 44 -4.65 0.95 -3.07
N ASP A 45 -3.52 0.46 -2.56
CA ASP A 45 -2.33 0.18 -3.35
C ASP A 45 -2.31 -1.25 -3.88
N LEU A 46 -2.11 -1.37 -5.20
CA LEU A 46 -1.98 -2.63 -5.92
C LEU A 46 -0.53 -2.83 -6.38
N LEU A 47 0.02 -4.01 -6.15
CA LEU A 47 1.35 -4.41 -6.62
C LEU A 47 1.25 -5.70 -7.44
N LEU A 48 1.26 -5.55 -8.76
CA LEU A 48 1.28 -6.66 -9.71
C LEU A 48 2.74 -7.09 -9.98
N TYR A 49 3.02 -8.39 -9.95
CA TYR A 49 4.36 -8.94 -10.17
C TYR A 49 4.31 -10.27 -10.95
N ALA A 50 5.39 -10.54 -11.67
CA ALA A 50 5.63 -11.82 -12.34
C ALA A 50 7.15 -12.05 -12.49
N ALA A 51 7.55 -13.28 -12.80
CA ALA A 51 8.96 -13.66 -12.99
C ALA A 51 9.52 -13.24 -14.37
N ASP A 52 8.65 -13.15 -15.37
CA ASP A 52 8.98 -12.81 -16.75
C ASP A 52 7.97 -11.82 -17.34
N ILE A 53 8.34 -11.22 -18.46
CA ILE A 53 7.54 -10.19 -19.13
C ILE A 53 6.24 -10.74 -19.72
N ASP A 54 6.27 -11.93 -20.31
CA ASP A 54 5.11 -12.48 -21.02
C ASP A 54 3.99 -12.76 -20.01
N THR A 55 4.34 -13.44 -18.90
CA THR A 55 3.43 -13.64 -17.76
C THR A 55 2.97 -12.31 -17.17
N TYR A 56 3.86 -11.31 -17.04
CA TYR A 56 3.47 -10.00 -16.52
C TYR A 56 2.40 -9.33 -17.39
N LEU A 57 2.55 -9.35 -18.71
CA LEU A 57 1.61 -8.74 -19.65
C LEU A 57 0.26 -9.46 -19.64
N ASP A 58 0.26 -10.78 -19.58
CA ASP A 58 -0.95 -11.59 -19.45
C ASP A 58 -1.71 -11.23 -18.16
N LYS A 59 -1.01 -11.15 -17.04
CA LYS A 59 -1.61 -10.82 -15.74
C LYS A 59 -2.02 -9.36 -15.63
N LEU A 60 -1.33 -8.46 -16.33
CA LEU A 60 -1.73 -7.05 -16.44
C LEU A 60 -3.04 -6.91 -17.22
N ALA A 61 -3.21 -7.68 -18.29
CA ALA A 61 -4.46 -7.73 -19.05
C ALA A 61 -5.61 -8.29 -18.21
N GLU A 62 -5.37 -9.37 -17.46
CA GLU A 62 -6.34 -9.92 -16.50
C GLU A 62 -6.75 -8.87 -15.43
N LEU A 63 -5.77 -8.17 -14.86
CA LEU A 63 -6.00 -7.11 -13.89
C LEU A 63 -6.88 -5.98 -14.47
N PHE A 64 -6.61 -5.54 -15.70
CA PHE A 64 -7.42 -4.50 -16.34
C PHE A 64 -8.84 -4.97 -16.65
N SER A 65 -9.04 -6.24 -17.00
CA SER A 65 -10.37 -6.83 -17.15
C SER A 65 -11.14 -6.75 -15.83
N LEU A 66 -10.54 -7.21 -14.74
CA LEU A 66 -11.16 -7.18 -13.41
C LEU A 66 -11.46 -5.75 -12.94
N LEU A 67 -10.54 -4.81 -13.18
CA LEU A 67 -10.75 -3.39 -12.87
C LEU A 67 -11.99 -2.85 -13.60
N ASN A 68 -12.15 -3.20 -14.88
CA ASN A 68 -13.31 -2.80 -15.68
C ASN A 68 -14.60 -3.47 -15.17
N ASP A 69 -14.58 -4.77 -14.88
CA ASP A 69 -15.74 -5.54 -14.42
C ASP A 69 -16.28 -5.03 -13.08
N PHE A 70 -15.40 -4.68 -12.15
CA PHE A 70 -15.77 -4.14 -10.85
C PHE A 70 -15.91 -2.61 -10.83
N GLY A 71 -15.63 -1.92 -11.95
CA GLY A 71 -15.73 -0.47 -12.07
C GLY A 71 -14.71 0.32 -11.24
N SER A 72 -13.57 -0.31 -10.92
CA SER A 72 -12.46 0.28 -10.17
C SER A 72 -11.57 1.10 -11.08
N LYS A 73 -11.05 2.23 -10.57
CA LYS A 73 -10.24 3.18 -11.35
C LYS A 73 -8.86 3.34 -10.77
N LEU A 74 -7.85 3.30 -11.63
CA LEU A 74 -6.47 3.62 -11.29
C LEU A 74 -6.16 5.09 -11.57
N SER A 75 -5.25 5.66 -10.78
CA SER A 75 -4.76 7.01 -11.02
C SER A 75 -3.58 6.98 -11.98
N THR A 76 -3.77 7.48 -13.21
CA THR A 76 -2.71 7.52 -14.23
C THR A 76 -1.44 8.25 -13.79
N LYS A 77 -1.55 9.21 -12.85
CA LYS A 77 -0.40 9.96 -12.31
C LYS A 77 0.39 9.20 -11.25
N LYS A 78 -0.25 8.24 -10.57
CA LYS A 78 0.36 7.47 -9.46
C LYS A 78 0.65 6.02 -9.84
N THR A 79 0.11 5.55 -10.94
CA THR A 79 0.34 4.20 -11.44
C THR A 79 1.61 4.16 -12.28
N SER A 80 2.49 3.22 -11.91
CA SER A 80 3.67 2.85 -12.69
C SER A 80 3.47 1.43 -13.23
N ILE A 81 3.84 1.21 -14.49
CA ILE A 81 3.69 -0.09 -15.17
C ILE A 81 5.06 -0.49 -15.72
N TYR A 82 5.33 -1.79 -15.76
CA TYR A 82 6.52 -2.35 -16.40
C TYR A 82 7.83 -1.80 -15.81
N GLN A 83 7.95 -1.89 -14.48
CA GLN A 83 9.16 -1.51 -13.75
C GLN A 83 9.87 -2.75 -13.21
N THR A 84 11.20 -2.75 -13.28
CA THR A 84 12.05 -3.78 -12.66
C THR A 84 12.32 -3.52 -11.18
N GLU A 85 12.08 -2.27 -10.74
CA GLU A 85 12.14 -1.84 -9.35
C GLU A 85 10.96 -0.93 -9.05
N VAL A 86 10.26 -1.18 -7.94
CA VAL A 86 9.04 -0.43 -7.57
C VAL A 86 9.01 -0.14 -6.07
N LYS A 87 8.59 1.08 -5.71
CA LYS A 87 8.34 1.50 -4.33
C LYS A 87 6.87 1.20 -3.97
N TRP A 88 6.66 0.38 -2.95
CA TRP A 88 5.32 -0.01 -2.48
C TRP A 88 5.32 -0.13 -0.95
N CYS A 89 4.35 0.49 -0.27
CA CYS A 89 4.22 0.49 1.20
C CYS A 89 5.51 0.84 1.98
N GLY A 90 6.32 1.77 1.47
CA GLY A 90 7.58 2.19 2.11
C GLY A 90 8.72 1.17 2.00
N LYS A 91 8.58 0.17 1.13
CA LYS A 91 9.61 -0.78 0.74
C LYS A 91 9.87 -0.65 -0.77
N VAL A 92 11.06 -1.07 -1.19
CA VAL A 92 11.50 -1.15 -2.58
C VAL A 92 11.62 -2.61 -2.95
N PHE A 93 10.93 -3.02 -4.01
CA PHE A 93 10.88 -4.38 -4.52
C PHE A 93 11.61 -4.43 -5.86
N ASN A 94 12.51 -5.39 -6.03
CA ASN A 94 13.17 -5.67 -7.29
C ASN A 94 13.51 -7.16 -7.40
N GLY A 95 14.12 -7.57 -8.53
CA GLY A 95 14.50 -8.97 -8.76
C GLY A 95 15.53 -9.56 -7.78
N GLN A 96 16.16 -8.74 -6.93
CA GLN A 96 17.10 -9.20 -5.89
C GLN A 96 16.42 -9.39 -4.53
N GLY A 97 15.19 -8.92 -4.36
CA GLY A 97 14.43 -9.01 -3.11
C GLY A 97 13.81 -7.68 -2.67
N ILE A 98 13.63 -7.55 -1.36
CA ILE A 98 12.91 -6.45 -0.72
C ILE A 98 13.88 -5.63 0.13
N LYS A 99 13.89 -4.32 -0.06
CA LYS A 99 14.67 -3.35 0.73
C LYS A 99 13.75 -2.29 1.31
N TYR A 100 14.16 -1.62 2.39
CA TYR A 100 13.43 -0.43 2.86
C TYR A 100 13.73 0.77 1.96
N ASP A 101 12.74 1.63 1.81
CA ASP A 101 12.88 2.90 1.10
C ASP A 101 13.98 3.77 1.73
N PRO A 102 15.06 4.10 0.99
CA PRO A 102 16.15 4.92 1.50
C PRO A 102 15.71 6.29 2.00
N GLU A 103 14.66 6.87 1.41
CA GLU A 103 14.11 8.15 1.86
C GLU A 103 13.52 8.02 3.27
N ARG A 104 12.75 6.96 3.52
CA ARG A 104 12.19 6.68 4.86
C ARG A 104 13.28 6.46 5.90
N ILE A 105 14.33 5.73 5.55
CA ILE A 105 15.50 5.54 6.43
C ILE A 105 16.16 6.88 6.72
N ASN A 106 16.37 7.71 5.70
CA ASN A 106 16.99 9.02 5.85
C ASN A 106 16.15 9.93 6.74
N SER A 107 14.83 9.98 6.54
CA SER A 107 13.92 10.75 7.40
C SER A 107 14.04 10.34 8.86
N LEU A 108 14.08 9.03 9.16
CA LEU A 108 14.26 8.53 10.52
C LEU A 108 15.63 8.91 11.11
N ARG A 109 16.69 8.89 10.31
CA ARG A 109 18.04 9.30 10.75
C ARG A 109 18.16 10.79 11.03
N THR A 110 17.40 11.62 10.31
CA THR A 110 17.41 13.08 10.47
C THR A 110 16.48 13.59 11.56
N LEU A 111 15.66 12.72 12.16
CA LEU A 111 14.77 13.13 13.25
C LEU A 111 15.59 13.63 14.45
N PRO A 112 15.18 14.74 15.09
CA PRO A 112 15.79 15.19 16.33
C PRO A 112 15.52 14.16 17.44
N TYR A 113 16.38 14.17 18.46
CA TYR A 113 16.15 13.36 19.64
C TYR A 113 14.81 13.76 20.30
N PRO A 114 13.94 12.79 20.62
CA PRO A 114 12.64 13.08 21.21
C PRO A 114 12.82 13.71 22.59
N ALA A 115 12.20 14.87 22.79
CA ALA A 115 12.20 15.60 24.05
C ALA A 115 11.00 15.22 24.94
N THR A 116 9.96 14.63 24.34
CA THR A 116 8.74 14.23 25.05
C THR A 116 8.45 12.74 24.92
N ALA A 117 7.69 12.19 25.87
CA ALA A 117 7.23 10.80 25.80
C ALA A 117 6.39 10.53 24.54
N CYS A 118 5.61 11.50 24.08
CA CYS A 118 4.82 11.41 22.85
C CYS A 118 5.74 11.28 21.62
N GLU A 119 6.77 12.11 21.52
CA GLU A 119 7.76 12.04 20.43
C GLU A 119 8.55 10.73 20.45
N LEU A 120 8.92 10.25 21.65
CA LEU A 120 9.57 8.96 21.81
C LEU A 120 8.66 7.82 21.33
N GLN A 121 7.39 7.84 21.72
CA GLN A 121 6.42 6.84 21.27
C GLN A 121 6.26 6.86 19.74
N GLN A 122 6.16 8.05 19.13
CA GLN A 122 6.09 8.19 17.67
C GLN A 122 7.33 7.62 16.98
N PHE A 123 8.52 7.91 17.49
CA PHE A 123 9.78 7.36 16.96
C PHE A 123 9.80 5.84 17.06
N VAL A 124 9.46 5.28 18.22
CA VAL A 124 9.36 3.82 18.44
C VAL A 124 8.35 3.18 17.48
N CYS A 125 7.15 3.75 17.33
CA CYS A 125 6.16 3.27 16.38
C CYS A 125 6.68 3.30 14.94
N ALA A 126 7.46 4.32 14.56
CA ALA A 126 7.99 4.43 13.21
C ALA A 126 9.07 3.37 12.91
N ILE A 127 9.93 3.03 13.88
CA ILE A 127 10.97 2.01 13.73
C ILE A 127 10.43 0.58 13.84
N ILE A 128 9.31 0.35 14.53
CA ILE A 128 8.63 -0.96 14.57
C ILE A 128 8.29 -1.46 13.16
N TRP A 129 7.99 -0.55 12.22
CA TRP A 129 7.78 -0.89 10.81
C TRP A 129 9.00 -1.56 10.16
N MET A 130 10.20 -1.33 10.70
CA MET A 130 11.47 -1.86 10.22
C MET A 130 12.04 -3.01 11.09
N ARG A 131 11.28 -3.48 12.09
CA ARG A 131 11.76 -4.42 13.12
C ARG A 131 12.46 -5.67 12.57
N GLU A 132 11.97 -6.20 11.45
CA GLU A 132 12.50 -7.44 10.85
C GLU A 132 13.93 -7.29 10.31
N SER A 133 14.42 -6.07 10.15
CA SER A 133 15.78 -5.80 9.66
C SER A 133 16.66 -5.09 10.68
N ILE A 134 16.16 -4.88 11.89
CA ILE A 134 16.95 -4.38 13.02
C ILE A 134 17.34 -5.59 13.85
N PHE A 135 18.64 -5.90 13.87
CA PHE A 135 19.15 -6.98 14.70
C PHE A 135 18.87 -6.68 16.18
N ASP A 136 18.38 -7.69 16.91
CA ASP A 136 18.08 -7.60 18.35
C ASP A 136 17.03 -6.53 18.72
N PHE A 137 16.10 -6.24 17.80
CA PHE A 137 14.91 -5.47 18.13
C PHE A 137 13.96 -6.33 18.97
N ALA A 138 13.68 -5.90 20.20
CA ALA A 138 12.88 -6.65 21.18
C ALA A 138 11.57 -7.21 20.55
N GLY A 139 11.35 -8.51 20.76
CA GLY A 139 10.20 -9.27 20.25
C GLY A 139 8.92 -9.07 21.04
#